data_AF-S7PLK1-F1
#
_entry.id   AF-S7PLK1-F1
#
_cell.length_a   1.000
_cell.length_b   1.000
_cell.length_c   1.000
_cell.angle_alpha   90.00
_cell.angle_beta   90.00
_cell.angle_gamma   90.00
#
_symmetry.space_group_name_H-M   'P 1'
#
loop_
_entity.id
_entity.type
_entity.pdbx_description
1 polymer ?
#
loop_
_entity_poly.entity_id
_entity_poly.type
_entity_poly.pdbx_seq_one_letter_code
_entity_poly.pdbx_strand_id
1 'polypeptide(L)'
;MRQKVQEPKLKWRRQEGSGLCSVPSPGPGLLAGLGRAEAQQTTLQPAVGRFFVHTLDREPALRLPEHVAVPATVPVTYHAHLQGHPDLPQWLRYTQRSPHHPGFLYGSPTPEDRGRQVIEAEFLVRSHDVEEVLPSTPASRFLTALGGLWEPAELQLLNITSALDRGGRVPLPIEGRKEGVYIKVGSTSPFSTCLKMVASPDSHARCAQGQPPLLSCYDTLAPHFRVDWCNVSLVDKSVPEPADEVPTPGDGILERDPFFCPPTEAMAREFLTDALVTLLVPLLVALLLTLLLAYIMCCRREGQLKRDLATSE
;
A
#
# COMPACT_ATOMS: atom_id res chain seq x y z
N MET A 1 -3.22 32.55 -21.83
CA MET A 1 -2.17 31.74 -22.48
C MET A 1 -2.29 30.31 -21.96
N ARG A 2 -2.65 29.33 -22.82
CA ARG A 2 -2.61 27.91 -22.43
C ARG A 2 -1.15 27.50 -22.37
N GLN A 3 -0.63 27.29 -21.16
CA GLN A 3 0.70 26.72 -20.98
C GLN A 3 0.68 25.34 -21.64
N LYS A 4 1.47 25.16 -22.71
CA LYS A 4 1.64 23.85 -23.35
C LYS A 4 2.30 22.96 -22.31
N VAL A 5 1.53 22.01 -21.79
CA VAL A 5 2.05 20.93 -20.95
C VAL A 5 3.10 20.22 -21.78
N GLN A 6 4.31 20.10 -21.24
CA GLN A 6 5.37 19.31 -21.86
C GLN A 6 4.84 17.87 -22.00
N GLU A 7 4.64 17.39 -23.23
CA GLU A 7 4.12 16.04 -23.47
C GLU A 7 5.14 15.01 -22.94
N PRO A 8 4.79 14.20 -21.92
CA PRO A 8 5.70 13.20 -21.40
C PRO A 8 5.88 12.10 -22.46
N LYS A 9 7.09 12.02 -22.99
CA LYS A 9 7.50 10.89 -23.84
C LYS A 9 7.84 9.73 -22.92
N LEU A 10 6.90 8.79 -22.81
CA LEU A 10 7.08 7.60 -22.00
C LEU A 10 7.66 6.49 -22.86
N LYS A 11 8.60 5.75 -22.28
CA LYS A 11 9.20 4.58 -22.90
C LYS A 11 9.02 3.43 -21.94
N TRP A 12 8.44 2.34 -22.42
CA TRP A 12 8.32 1.14 -21.63
C TRP A 12 8.95 -0.04 -22.35
N ARG A 13 9.40 -0.99 -21.55
CA ARG A 13 9.91 -2.26 -22.03
C ARG A 13 9.02 -3.35 -21.48
N ARG A 14 8.54 -4.21 -22.37
CA ARG A 14 7.91 -5.46 -22.00
C ARG A 14 8.99 -6.47 -21.65
N GLN A 15 8.88 -7.12 -20.49
CA GLN A 15 9.74 -8.24 -20.14
C GLN A 15 8.88 -9.50 -20.02
N GLU A 16 9.19 -10.48 -20.86
CA GLU A 16 8.61 -11.81 -20.76
C GLU A 16 9.43 -12.61 -19.76
N GLY A 17 8.78 -13.04 -18.67
CA GLY A 17 9.41 -13.90 -17.69
C GLY A 17 9.53 -15.30 -18.25
N SER A 18 10.74 -15.75 -18.56
CA SER A 18 11.01 -17.19 -18.61
C SER A 18 10.84 -17.71 -17.19
N GLY A 19 9.71 -18.34 -16.88
CA GLY A 19 9.54 -19.04 -15.62
C GLY A 19 10.56 -20.17 -15.55
N LEU A 20 11.70 -19.90 -14.91
CA LEU A 20 12.69 -20.83 -14.34
C LEU A 20 13.93 -19.98 -13.96
N CYS A 21 14.13 -19.78 -12.66
CA CYS A 21 15.43 -19.39 -12.13
C CYS A 21 16.41 -20.56 -12.33
N SER A 22 16.95 -20.71 -13.53
CA SER A 22 18.03 -21.66 -13.81
C SER A 22 19.35 -20.99 -13.43
N VAL A 23 20.03 -21.54 -12.43
CA VAL A 23 21.43 -21.24 -12.12
C VAL A 23 22.28 -21.39 -13.39
N PRO A 24 23.20 -20.45 -13.71
CA PRO A 24 24.06 -20.62 -14.87
C PRO A 24 25.11 -21.70 -14.57
N SER A 25 24.91 -22.90 -15.13
CA SER A 25 25.95 -23.92 -15.24
C SER A 25 26.94 -23.53 -16.35
N PRO A 26 28.26 -23.67 -16.16
CA PRO A 26 29.24 -23.32 -17.17
C PRO A 26 29.39 -24.49 -18.16
N GLY A 27 28.82 -24.34 -19.34
CA GLY A 27 29.00 -25.28 -20.46
C GLY A 27 28.95 -24.53 -21.80
N PRO A 28 29.89 -24.78 -22.73
CA PRO A 28 30.03 -23.96 -23.92
C PRO A 28 29.06 -24.43 -25.02
N GLY A 29 28.32 -23.48 -25.60
CA GLY A 29 27.72 -23.63 -26.92
C GLY A 29 26.22 -23.87 -26.95
N LEU A 30 25.44 -22.80 -26.96
CA LEU A 30 24.49 -22.45 -28.03
C LEU A 30 23.85 -21.10 -27.65
N LEU A 31 24.11 -20.05 -28.42
CA LEU A 31 23.38 -18.79 -28.29
C LEU A 31 21.95 -18.99 -28.81
N ALA A 32 21.06 -19.51 -27.96
CA ALA A 32 19.63 -19.31 -28.14
C ALA A 32 19.38 -17.82 -27.89
N GLY A 33 19.06 -17.08 -28.96
CA GLY A 33 18.85 -15.65 -28.90
C GLY A 33 17.83 -15.28 -27.84
N LEU A 34 18.27 -14.55 -26.82
CA LEU A 34 17.40 -13.71 -26.00
C LEU A 34 16.66 -12.81 -26.98
N GLY A 35 15.38 -13.12 -27.21
CA GLY A 35 14.47 -12.28 -27.97
C GLY A 35 14.60 -10.86 -27.43
N ARG A 36 15.10 -9.96 -28.27
CA ARG A 36 15.32 -8.56 -27.92
C ARG A 36 13.94 -7.96 -27.64
N ALA A 37 13.60 -7.80 -26.37
CA ALA A 37 12.42 -7.04 -25.96
C ALA A 37 12.51 -5.64 -26.58
N GLU A 38 11.73 -5.39 -27.62
CA GLU A 38 11.65 -4.10 -28.27
C GLU A 38 11.02 -3.10 -27.31
N ALA A 39 11.71 -1.98 -27.07
CA ALA A 39 11.19 -0.93 -26.20
C ALA A 39 10.21 -0.09 -27.02
N GLN A 40 8.92 -0.20 -26.71
CA GLN A 40 7.89 0.58 -27.37
C GLN A 40 7.86 1.98 -26.77
N GLN A 41 7.84 2.98 -27.64
CA GLN A 41 7.84 4.39 -27.25
C GLN A 41 6.52 5.00 -27.68
N THR A 42 5.74 5.45 -26.71
CA THR A 42 4.43 6.06 -26.95
C THR A 42 4.42 7.44 -26.32
N THR A 43 3.95 8.41 -27.10
CA THR A 43 3.73 9.75 -26.59
C THR A 43 2.33 9.79 -25.99
N LEU A 44 2.23 9.98 -24.68
CA LEU A 44 0.94 10.15 -24.01
C LEU A 44 0.56 11.64 -24.04
N GLN A 45 -0.73 11.91 -24.24
CA GLN A 45 -1.29 13.26 -24.23
C GLN A 45 -2.21 13.45 -23.02
N PRO A 46 -1.66 13.53 -21.80
CA PRO A 46 -2.46 13.74 -20.61
C PRO A 46 -2.98 15.18 -20.55
N ALA A 47 -4.23 15.34 -20.13
CA ALA A 47 -4.84 16.66 -19.93
C ALA A 47 -4.73 17.07 -18.47
N VAL A 48 -4.19 18.26 -18.20
CA VAL A 48 -4.12 18.86 -16.86
C VAL A 48 -5.51 18.97 -16.23
N GLY A 49 -5.60 18.61 -14.95
CA GLY A 49 -6.84 18.68 -14.19
C GLY A 49 -7.86 17.60 -14.55
N ARG A 50 -7.47 16.57 -15.31
CA ARG A 50 -8.29 15.39 -15.58
C ARG A 50 -7.53 14.14 -15.18
N PHE A 51 -8.25 13.20 -14.57
CA PHE A 51 -7.69 11.88 -14.29
C PHE A 51 -7.34 11.18 -15.60
N PHE A 52 -6.08 10.82 -15.75
CA PHE A 52 -5.52 10.13 -16.90
C PHE A 52 -5.41 8.63 -16.60
N VAL A 53 -5.83 7.81 -17.56
CA VAL A 53 -5.68 6.35 -17.51
C VAL A 53 -5.27 5.86 -18.90
N HIS A 54 -4.26 5.01 -18.96
CA HIS A 54 -3.80 4.34 -20.16
C HIS A 54 -3.59 2.85 -19.87
N THR A 55 -4.28 2.00 -20.63
CA THR A 55 -4.16 0.55 -20.54
C THR A 55 -2.96 0.09 -21.35
N LEU A 56 -2.09 -0.71 -20.73
CA LEU A 56 -1.01 -1.42 -21.39
C LEU A 56 -1.51 -2.80 -21.77
N ASP A 57 -2.09 -2.89 -22.96
CA ASP A 57 -2.62 -4.14 -23.49
C ASP A 57 -1.50 -5.15 -23.78
N ARG A 58 -1.82 -6.43 -23.56
CA ARG A 58 -0.98 -7.55 -23.96
C ARG A 58 -1.14 -7.78 -25.47
N GLU A 59 -0.80 -6.79 -26.29
CA GLU A 59 -0.70 -7.00 -27.74
C GLU A 59 0.33 -8.12 -28.00
N PRO A 60 0.04 -9.16 -28.79
CA PRO A 60 1.03 -10.18 -29.11
C PRO A 60 2.26 -9.49 -29.73
N ALA A 61 3.43 -9.68 -29.12
CA ALA A 61 4.66 -9.09 -29.61
C ALA A 61 4.99 -9.70 -30.99
N LEU A 62 4.65 -8.97 -32.05
CA LEU A 62 4.98 -9.25 -33.45
C LEU A 62 4.41 -10.57 -34.01
N ARG A 63 3.94 -10.48 -35.25
CA ARG A 63 3.67 -11.65 -36.10
C ARG A 63 4.92 -12.52 -36.20
N LEU A 64 5.04 -13.55 -35.36
CA LEU A 64 5.84 -14.71 -35.74
C LEU A 64 5.14 -15.43 -36.91
N PRO A 65 5.89 -16.05 -37.83
CA PRO A 65 5.30 -16.85 -38.91
C PRO A 65 4.29 -17.85 -38.34
N GLU A 66 3.18 -18.07 -39.06
CA GLU A 66 1.92 -18.75 -38.69
C GLU A 66 1.98 -20.15 -38.02
N HIS A 67 3.14 -20.64 -37.58
CA HIS A 67 3.31 -22.01 -37.09
C HIS A 67 3.78 -22.13 -35.63
N VAL A 68 3.84 -21.02 -34.86
CA VAL A 68 4.11 -21.11 -33.42
C VAL A 68 3.03 -20.35 -32.66
N ALA A 69 2.02 -21.10 -32.19
CA ALA A 69 1.09 -20.60 -31.19
C ALA A 69 1.87 -20.30 -29.91
N VAL A 70 2.13 -19.01 -29.64
CA VAL A 70 2.62 -18.58 -28.33
C VAL A 70 1.51 -18.94 -27.32
N PRO A 71 1.73 -19.85 -26.36
CA PRO A 71 0.69 -20.17 -25.40
C PRO A 71 0.40 -18.93 -24.56
N ALA A 72 -0.89 -18.67 -24.29
CA ALA A 72 -1.38 -17.52 -23.54
C ALA A 72 -0.87 -17.44 -22.08
N THR A 73 0.07 -18.30 -21.68
CA THR A 73 0.55 -18.53 -20.31
C THR A 73 1.88 -17.85 -19.98
N VAL A 74 2.55 -17.18 -20.92
CA VAL A 74 3.82 -16.49 -20.59
C VAL A 74 3.53 -15.28 -19.69
N PRO A 75 4.14 -15.19 -18.49
CA PRO A 75 3.99 -14.04 -17.61
C PRO A 75 4.67 -12.82 -18.23
N VAL A 76 3.94 -11.71 -18.31
CA VAL A 76 4.44 -10.46 -18.89
C VAL A 76 4.41 -9.37 -17.83
N THR A 77 5.58 -8.80 -17.53
CA THR A 77 5.70 -7.61 -16.69
C THR A 77 6.11 -6.41 -17.54
N TYR A 78 5.63 -5.23 -17.16
CA TYR A 78 5.97 -3.98 -17.85
C TYR A 78 6.84 -3.11 -16.95
N HIS A 79 7.95 -2.63 -17.50
CA HIS A 79 8.80 -1.63 -16.85
C HIS A 79 8.65 -0.32 -17.63
N ALA A 80 7.98 0.66 -17.02
CA ALA A 80 7.71 1.96 -17.62
C ALA A 80 8.57 3.05 -16.98
N HIS A 81 9.17 3.89 -17.82
CA HIS A 81 10.07 4.97 -17.39
C HIS A 81 9.85 6.22 -18.24
N LEU A 82 10.09 7.39 -17.65
CA LEU A 82 10.13 8.64 -18.42
C LEU A 82 11.41 8.68 -19.28
N GLN A 83 11.31 9.14 -20.53
CA GLN A 83 12.50 9.22 -21.38
C GLN A 83 13.58 10.12 -20.74
N GLY A 84 14.75 9.53 -20.44
CA GLY A 84 15.86 10.22 -19.79
C GLY A 84 15.90 10.12 -18.26
N HIS A 85 14.95 9.42 -17.64
CA HIS A 85 14.89 9.23 -16.19
C HIS A 85 14.67 7.75 -15.80
N PRO A 86 15.18 7.29 -14.65
CA PRO A 86 14.96 5.93 -14.16
C PRO A 86 13.55 5.73 -13.58
N ASP A 87 12.83 6.80 -13.24
CA ASP A 87 11.53 6.74 -12.59
C ASP A 87 10.41 7.32 -13.47
N LEU A 88 9.17 7.02 -13.10
CA LEU A 88 7.99 7.68 -13.66
C LEU A 88 7.85 9.10 -13.09
N PRO A 89 7.19 10.02 -13.80
CA PRO A 89 6.82 11.31 -13.24
C PRO A 89 6.01 11.11 -11.94
N GLN A 90 6.19 11.97 -10.95
CA GLN A 90 5.55 11.84 -9.63
C GLN A 90 4.02 11.68 -9.69
N TRP A 91 3.37 12.30 -10.68
CA TRP A 91 1.93 12.26 -10.85
C TRP A 91 1.42 10.97 -11.52
N LEU A 92 2.30 10.17 -12.13
CA LEU A 92 1.95 8.99 -12.92
C LEU A 92 2.40 7.72 -12.21
N ARG A 93 1.47 6.79 -12.02
CA ARG A 93 1.69 5.50 -11.37
C ARG A 93 1.44 4.34 -12.32
N TYR A 94 2.10 3.23 -12.05
CA TYR A 94 1.92 1.96 -12.74
C TYR A 94 1.37 0.92 -11.74
N THR A 95 0.34 0.18 -12.14
CA THR A 95 -0.14 -0.98 -11.39
C THR A 95 -0.41 -2.16 -12.32
N GLN A 96 -0.19 -3.37 -11.80
CA GLN A 96 -0.50 -4.61 -12.47
C GLN A 96 -0.76 -5.71 -11.43
N ARG A 97 -1.99 -6.21 -11.37
CA ARG A 97 -2.41 -7.24 -10.39
C ARG A 97 -1.65 -8.56 -10.53
N SER A 98 -1.43 -9.02 -11.75
CA SER A 98 -0.58 -10.19 -12.01
C SER A 98 0.03 -10.13 -13.40
N PRO A 99 1.11 -10.89 -13.66
CA PRO A 99 1.75 -10.95 -14.97
C PRO A 99 0.85 -11.44 -16.12
N HIS A 100 -0.36 -11.94 -15.81
CA HIS A 100 -1.36 -12.37 -16.78
C HIS A 100 -2.45 -11.32 -17.04
N HIS A 101 -2.49 -10.25 -16.23
CA HIS A 101 -3.44 -9.16 -16.35
C HIS A 101 -2.81 -7.97 -17.09
N PRO A 102 -3.61 -7.10 -17.73
CA PRO A 102 -3.11 -5.86 -18.31
C PRO A 102 -2.50 -4.96 -17.22
N GLY A 103 -1.49 -4.19 -17.62
CA GLY A 103 -0.96 -3.13 -16.77
C GLY A 103 -1.72 -1.82 -16.99
N PHE A 104 -1.76 -0.96 -15.99
CA PHE A 104 -2.38 0.36 -16.11
C PHE A 104 -1.38 1.46 -15.72
N LEU A 105 -1.31 2.50 -16.55
CA LEU A 105 -0.67 3.76 -16.22
C LEU A 105 -1.74 4.79 -15.90
N TYR A 106 -1.71 5.36 -14.71
CA TYR A 106 -2.77 6.26 -14.27
C TYR A 106 -2.27 7.35 -13.33
N GLY A 107 -3.04 8.42 -13.22
CA GLY A 107 -2.74 9.53 -12.33
C GLY A 107 -3.33 10.83 -12.86
N SER A 108 -3.13 11.93 -12.15
CA SER A 108 -3.61 13.26 -12.54
C SER A 108 -2.42 14.18 -12.77
N PRO A 109 -2.14 14.60 -14.02
CA PRO A 109 -1.04 15.53 -14.29
C PRO A 109 -1.26 16.84 -13.54
N THR A 110 -0.37 17.12 -12.59
CA THR A 110 -0.36 18.35 -11.80
C THR A 110 0.50 19.42 -12.47
N PRO A 111 0.00 20.65 -12.53
CA PRO A 111 0.87 21.82 -12.60
C PRO A 111 0.51 22.84 -11.50
N GLU A 112 0.16 22.37 -10.30
CA GLU A 112 -0.33 23.16 -9.15
C GLU A 112 -1.81 23.63 -9.25
N ASP A 113 -2.75 22.75 -9.61
CA ASP A 113 -4.21 22.96 -9.58
C ASP A 113 -4.77 24.11 -10.45
N ARG A 114 -5.00 23.83 -11.75
CA ARG A 114 -5.85 24.71 -12.58
C ARG A 114 -7.12 24.05 -13.11
N GLY A 115 -7.95 23.72 -12.15
CA GLY A 115 -9.40 23.95 -12.13
C GLY A 115 -9.71 23.98 -10.64
N ARG A 116 -10.12 25.13 -10.09
CA ARG A 116 -10.31 25.31 -8.64
C ARG A 116 -11.42 24.36 -8.18
N GLN A 117 -11.10 23.10 -7.92
CA GLN A 117 -11.95 22.18 -7.22
C GLN A 117 -11.84 22.60 -5.76
N VAL A 118 -12.77 23.47 -5.41
CA VAL A 118 -12.86 24.08 -4.10
C VAL A 118 -13.17 23.02 -3.05
N ILE A 119 -13.79 21.90 -3.45
CA ILE A 119 -14.36 20.91 -2.55
C ILE A 119 -13.84 19.53 -2.96
N GLU A 120 -13.20 18.82 -2.04
CA GLU A 120 -12.66 17.48 -2.25
C GLU A 120 -13.19 16.51 -1.21
N ALA A 121 -13.58 15.31 -1.65
CA ALA A 121 -13.92 14.21 -0.76
C ALA A 121 -13.09 12.98 -1.11
N GLU A 122 -12.69 12.26 -0.08
CA GLU A 122 -12.01 10.98 -0.19
C GLU A 122 -12.85 9.89 0.46
N PHE A 123 -13.03 8.79 -0.27
CA PHE A 123 -13.80 7.63 0.17
C PHE A 123 -12.94 6.37 0.11
N LEU A 124 -12.93 5.59 1.18
CA LEU A 124 -12.36 4.24 1.18
C LEU A 124 -13.40 3.23 0.67
N VAL A 125 -13.16 2.60 -0.47
CA VAL A 125 -13.97 1.51 -1.01
C VAL A 125 -13.29 0.19 -0.71
N ARG A 126 -13.92 -0.67 0.11
CA ARG A 126 -13.35 -1.96 0.55
C ARG A 126 -13.62 -3.11 -0.41
N SER A 127 -14.53 -2.95 -1.36
CA SER A 127 -14.94 -4.03 -2.27
C SER A 127 -14.19 -4.09 -3.59
N HIS A 128 -13.27 -3.16 -3.86
CA HIS A 128 -12.58 -3.04 -5.14
C HIS A 128 -11.08 -2.81 -4.95
N ASP A 129 -10.30 -3.28 -5.92
CA ASP A 129 -8.88 -2.93 -6.08
C ASP A 129 -8.74 -1.78 -7.10
N VAL A 130 -7.55 -1.19 -7.20
CA VAL A 130 -7.29 -0.05 -8.09
C VAL A 130 -7.66 -0.39 -9.54
N GLU A 131 -7.19 -1.53 -10.06
CA GLU A 131 -7.41 -1.98 -11.43
C GLU A 131 -8.88 -2.21 -11.80
N GLU A 132 -9.73 -2.43 -10.81
CA GLU A 132 -11.17 -2.67 -11.02
C GLU A 132 -11.94 -1.35 -11.15
N VAL A 133 -11.39 -0.26 -10.62
CA VAL A 133 -12.00 1.09 -10.68
C VAL A 133 -11.44 1.92 -11.84
N LEU A 134 -10.18 1.69 -12.23
CA LEU A 134 -9.51 2.45 -13.30
C LEU A 134 -10.23 2.46 -14.67
N PRO A 135 -10.92 1.39 -15.12
CA PRO A 135 -11.63 1.43 -16.39
C PRO A 135 -12.73 2.50 -16.41
N SER A 136 -13.05 3.03 -17.59
CA SER A 136 -14.01 4.14 -17.72
C SER A 136 -15.43 3.80 -17.25
N THR A 137 -15.82 2.52 -17.30
CA THR A 137 -17.18 2.08 -16.96
C THR A 137 -17.42 2.04 -15.44
N PRO A 138 -16.58 1.38 -14.62
CA PRO A 138 -16.72 1.41 -13.16
C PRO A 138 -16.54 2.80 -12.57
N ALA A 139 -15.56 3.58 -13.07
CA ALA A 139 -15.34 4.95 -12.62
C ALA A 139 -16.57 5.86 -12.86
N SER A 140 -17.17 5.82 -14.05
CA SER A 140 -18.36 6.63 -14.36
C SER A 140 -19.59 6.21 -13.56
N ARG A 141 -19.76 4.90 -13.32
CA ARG A 141 -20.80 4.39 -12.41
C ARG A 141 -20.62 4.91 -10.99
N PHE A 142 -19.39 4.88 -10.46
CA PHE A 142 -19.09 5.41 -9.13
C PHE A 142 -19.44 6.90 -9.02
N LEU A 143 -19.01 7.72 -9.99
CA LEU A 143 -19.32 9.16 -10.01
C LEU A 143 -20.82 9.42 -10.12
N THR A 144 -21.54 8.64 -10.92
CA THR A 144 -22.99 8.77 -11.09
C THR A 144 -23.74 8.42 -9.79
N ALA A 145 -23.34 7.33 -9.13
CA ALA A 145 -23.92 6.91 -7.86
C ALA A 145 -23.61 7.92 -6.74
N LEU A 146 -22.37 8.42 -6.67
CA LEU A 146 -21.95 9.47 -5.74
C LEU A 146 -22.71 10.77 -5.98
N GLY A 147 -23.03 11.09 -7.25
CA GLY A 147 -23.87 12.24 -7.62
C GLY A 147 -25.32 12.15 -7.12
N GLY A 148 -25.77 11.01 -6.59
CA GLY A 148 -27.04 10.91 -5.85
C GLY A 148 -26.91 11.30 -4.37
N LEU A 149 -25.71 11.20 -3.79
CA LEU A 149 -25.40 11.61 -2.42
C LEU A 149 -24.94 13.07 -2.37
N TRP A 150 -24.29 13.50 -3.44
CA TRP A 150 -23.90 14.88 -3.70
C TRP A 150 -25.10 15.61 -4.32
N GLU A 151 -25.37 16.85 -3.92
CA GLU A 151 -26.33 17.72 -4.63
C GLU A 151 -25.92 17.89 -6.12
N PRO A 152 -26.79 18.33 -7.06
CA PRO A 152 -26.49 18.32 -8.48
C PRO A 152 -25.17 19.02 -8.80
N ALA A 153 -24.14 18.22 -9.09
CA ALA A 153 -22.75 18.63 -9.13
C ALA A 153 -21.98 17.91 -10.23
N GLU A 154 -21.06 18.65 -10.86
CA GLU A 154 -20.08 18.07 -11.77
C GLU A 154 -18.95 17.45 -10.96
N LEU A 155 -19.06 16.15 -10.70
CA LEU A 155 -18.04 15.38 -9.98
C LEU A 155 -16.90 14.99 -10.91
N GLN A 156 -15.67 15.21 -10.45
CA GLN A 156 -14.46 14.86 -11.18
C GLN A 156 -13.58 13.96 -10.33
N LEU A 157 -13.09 12.88 -10.94
CA LEU A 157 -12.12 12.01 -10.31
C LEU A 157 -10.77 12.73 -10.25
N LEU A 158 -10.19 12.83 -9.05
CA LEU A 158 -8.92 13.51 -8.80
C LEU A 158 -7.76 12.52 -8.65
N ASN A 159 -7.97 11.49 -7.83
CA ASN A 159 -6.94 10.52 -7.52
C ASN A 159 -7.56 9.17 -7.14
N ILE A 160 -6.83 8.10 -7.42
CA ILE A 160 -7.12 6.75 -6.97
C ILE A 160 -5.83 6.22 -6.36
N THR A 161 -5.86 5.85 -5.08
CA THR A 161 -4.69 5.29 -4.39
C THR A 161 -5.05 3.97 -3.73
N SER A 162 -4.15 2.99 -3.79
CA SER A 162 -4.34 1.72 -3.07
C SER A 162 -4.41 1.98 -1.57
N ALA A 163 -5.22 1.21 -0.85
CA ALA A 163 -5.22 1.26 0.60
C ALA A 163 -3.88 0.84 1.21
N LEU A 164 -3.10 0.03 0.48
CA LEU A 164 -1.75 -0.41 0.89
C LEU A 164 -0.75 0.74 0.94
N ASP A 165 -0.83 1.66 -0.02
CA ASP A 165 0.07 2.84 -0.09
C ASP A 165 -0.07 3.76 1.13
N ARG A 166 -1.20 3.67 1.86
CA ARG A 166 -1.50 4.47 3.06
C ARG A 166 -1.22 3.73 4.37
N GLY A 167 -0.34 2.74 4.36
CA GLY A 167 0.00 1.94 5.54
C GLY A 167 -1.01 0.83 5.83
N GLY A 168 -1.85 0.47 4.85
CA GLY A 168 -2.65 -0.74 4.90
C GLY A 168 -1.77 -1.99 4.93
N ARG A 169 -2.22 -3.05 5.61
CA ARG A 169 -1.54 -4.35 5.56
C ARG A 169 -1.90 -5.05 4.25
N VAL A 170 -0.90 -5.63 3.59
CA VAL A 170 -1.14 -6.50 2.43
C VAL A 170 -2.05 -7.64 2.87
N PRO A 171 -3.30 -7.73 2.37
CA PRO A 171 -4.21 -8.78 2.77
C PRO A 171 -3.66 -10.13 2.30
N LEU A 172 -3.91 -11.17 3.07
CA LEU A 172 -3.68 -12.53 2.58
C LEU A 172 -4.56 -12.76 1.34
N PRO A 173 -4.09 -13.50 0.32
CA PRO A 173 -4.85 -13.81 -0.89
C PRO A 173 -6.02 -14.76 -0.59
N ILE A 174 -7.07 -14.23 0.03
CA ILE A 174 -8.30 -14.95 0.38
C ILE A 174 -9.36 -14.53 -0.63
N GLU A 175 -10.01 -15.51 -1.25
CA GLU A 175 -11.08 -15.24 -2.22
C GLU A 175 -12.17 -14.34 -1.61
N GLY A 176 -12.52 -13.26 -2.32
CA GLY A 176 -13.53 -12.30 -1.89
C GLY A 176 -13.03 -11.19 -0.95
N ARG A 177 -11.78 -11.20 -0.48
CA ARG A 177 -11.16 -10.04 0.17
C ARG A 177 -10.35 -9.22 -0.84
N LYS A 178 -10.60 -7.92 -0.83
CA LYS A 178 -9.90 -6.93 -1.65
C LYS A 178 -8.99 -6.06 -0.79
N GLU A 179 -7.99 -5.45 -1.42
CA GLU A 179 -7.06 -4.54 -0.75
C GLU A 179 -7.77 -3.26 -0.31
N GLY A 180 -8.74 -2.83 -1.12
CA GLY A 180 -9.46 -1.59 -0.95
C GLY A 180 -8.74 -0.43 -1.65
N VAL A 181 -9.53 0.56 -2.01
CA VAL A 181 -9.08 1.70 -2.80
C VAL A 181 -9.62 3.00 -2.24
N TYR A 182 -8.76 3.99 -2.10
CA TYR A 182 -9.15 5.37 -1.79
C TYR A 182 -9.43 6.09 -3.10
N ILE A 183 -10.65 6.62 -3.23
CA ILE A 183 -11.09 7.39 -4.38
C ILE A 183 -11.26 8.84 -3.93
N LYS A 184 -10.43 9.73 -4.46
CA LYS A 184 -10.59 11.17 -4.31
C LYS A 184 -11.42 11.73 -5.45
N VAL A 185 -12.51 12.40 -5.10
CA VAL A 185 -13.39 13.09 -6.02
C VAL A 185 -13.42 14.55 -5.60
N GLY A 186 -13.42 15.45 -6.57
CA GLY A 186 -13.69 16.84 -6.27
C GLY A 186 -14.83 17.41 -7.10
N SER A 187 -15.33 18.52 -6.60
CA SER A 187 -16.49 19.22 -7.08
C SER A 187 -16.28 20.73 -6.94
N THR A 188 -17.05 21.49 -7.72
CA THR A 188 -17.20 22.93 -7.53
C THR A 188 -18.36 23.28 -6.60
N SER A 189 -19.23 22.32 -6.29
CA SER A 189 -20.39 22.50 -5.41
C SER A 189 -20.08 22.08 -3.97
N PRO A 190 -20.74 22.69 -2.97
CA PRO A 190 -20.56 22.32 -1.56
C PRO A 190 -21.08 20.90 -1.27
N PHE A 191 -20.61 20.33 -0.15
CA PHE A 191 -21.11 19.03 0.33
C PHE A 191 -22.58 19.09 0.74
N SER A 192 -23.32 18.03 0.43
CA SER A 192 -24.68 17.83 0.93
C SER A 192 -24.71 17.72 2.46
N THR A 193 -25.87 17.96 3.06
CA THR A 193 -26.08 17.79 4.51
C THR A 193 -25.75 16.38 4.97
N CYS A 194 -26.03 15.37 4.14
CA CYS A 194 -25.69 13.99 4.46
C CYS A 194 -24.18 13.79 4.60
N LEU A 195 -23.38 14.20 3.61
CA LEU A 195 -21.93 14.03 3.66
C LEU A 195 -21.32 14.76 4.86
N LYS A 196 -21.81 15.97 5.16
CA LYS A 196 -21.40 16.71 6.37
C LYS A 196 -21.70 15.97 7.67
N MET A 197 -22.81 15.22 7.74
CA MET A 197 -23.12 14.38 8.92
C MET A 197 -22.24 13.14 9.01
N VAL A 198 -21.84 12.55 7.88
CA VAL A 198 -20.90 11.42 7.87
C VAL A 198 -19.55 11.83 8.46
N ALA A 199 -19.03 13.00 8.06
CA ALA A 199 -17.76 13.54 8.56
C ALA A 199 -17.89 14.32 9.88
N SER A 200 -19.05 14.24 10.55
CA SER A 200 -19.27 14.93 11.82
C SER A 200 -18.49 14.27 12.96
N PRO A 201 -18.10 15.04 14.00
CA PRO A 201 -17.41 14.49 15.16
C PRO A 201 -18.22 13.40 15.88
N ASP A 202 -19.55 13.49 15.86
CA ASP A 202 -20.44 12.48 16.44
C ASP A 202 -20.34 11.14 15.68
N SER A 203 -20.31 11.20 14.34
CA SER A 203 -20.08 10.02 13.52
C SER A 203 -18.71 9.40 13.77
N HIS A 204 -17.66 10.22 13.90
CA HIS A 204 -16.32 9.73 14.26
C HIS A 204 -16.27 9.07 15.64
N ALA A 205 -16.97 9.63 16.63
CA ALA A 205 -17.05 9.05 17.97
C ALA A 205 -17.74 7.68 17.96
N ARG A 206 -18.80 7.52 17.16
CA ARG A 206 -19.49 6.23 16.98
C ARG A 206 -18.61 5.20 16.27
N CYS A 207 -17.89 5.63 15.24
CA CYS A 207 -16.91 4.79 14.54
C CYS A 207 -15.78 4.31 15.48
N ALA A 208 -15.30 5.17 16.38
CA ALA A 208 -14.31 4.79 17.39
C ALA A 208 -14.84 3.73 18.38
N GLN A 209 -16.16 3.68 18.58
CA GLN A 209 -16.83 2.67 19.41
C GLN A 209 -17.28 1.44 18.61
N GLY A 210 -16.91 1.33 17.32
CA GLY A 210 -17.32 0.23 16.44
C GLY A 210 -18.80 0.27 16.02
N GLN A 211 -19.49 1.38 16.24
CA GLN A 211 -20.86 1.59 15.81
C GLN A 211 -20.90 2.20 14.39
N PRO A 212 -21.96 1.95 13.60
CA PRO A 212 -22.12 2.59 12.30
C PRO A 212 -22.21 4.12 12.46
N PRO A 213 -21.74 4.93 11.49
CA PRO A 213 -21.84 6.39 11.57
C PRO A 213 -23.29 6.87 11.44
N LEU A 214 -23.52 8.18 11.66
CA LEU A 214 -24.83 8.78 11.42
C LEU A 214 -24.96 9.11 9.93
N LEU A 215 -25.82 8.36 9.22
CA LEU A 215 -26.23 8.66 7.85
C LEU A 215 -27.67 9.18 7.86
N SER A 216 -27.91 10.33 7.24
CA SER A 216 -29.28 10.81 6.99
C SER A 216 -29.79 10.45 5.60
N CYS A 217 -28.93 9.93 4.73
CA CYS A 217 -29.25 9.59 3.36
C CYS A 217 -29.10 8.09 3.12
N TYR A 218 -29.69 7.64 2.02
CA TYR A 218 -29.56 6.26 1.56
C TYR A 218 -28.23 6.08 0.84
N ASP A 219 -27.54 4.97 1.10
CA ASP A 219 -26.31 4.59 0.43
C ASP A 219 -26.60 4.16 -1.02
N THR A 220 -26.46 5.08 -1.97
CA THR A 220 -26.62 4.81 -3.42
C THR A 220 -25.42 4.09 -4.03
N LEU A 221 -24.30 3.99 -3.31
CA LEU A 221 -23.09 3.31 -3.76
C LEU A 221 -23.23 1.80 -3.57
N ALA A 222 -23.97 1.37 -2.54
CA ALA A 222 -24.38 0.00 -2.36
C ALA A 222 -25.43 -0.44 -3.43
N PRO A 223 -25.40 -1.70 -3.90
CA PRO A 223 -24.52 -2.79 -3.49
C PRO A 223 -23.19 -2.85 -4.28
N HIS A 224 -23.02 -2.01 -5.28
CA HIS A 224 -21.89 -2.10 -6.22
C HIS A 224 -20.56 -1.72 -5.56
N PHE A 225 -20.53 -0.65 -4.77
CA PHE A 225 -19.34 -0.16 -4.07
C PHE A 225 -19.60 -0.17 -2.57
N ARG A 226 -18.81 -0.94 -1.82
CA ARG A 226 -18.89 -0.98 -0.36
C ARG A 226 -17.94 0.05 0.23
N VAL A 227 -18.47 1.23 0.53
CA VAL A 227 -17.72 2.32 1.15
C VAL A 227 -17.57 2.07 2.65
N ASP A 228 -16.40 2.38 3.19
CA ASP A 228 -16.20 2.50 4.62
C ASP A 228 -16.52 3.93 5.07
N TRP A 229 -17.77 4.13 5.49
CA TRP A 229 -18.29 5.43 5.93
C TRP A 229 -17.58 6.00 7.16
N CYS A 230 -16.81 5.19 7.90
CA CYS A 230 -15.99 5.65 9.01
C CYS A 230 -14.64 6.25 8.56
N ASN A 231 -14.28 6.08 7.29
CA ASN A 231 -13.03 6.57 6.71
C ASN A 231 -13.33 7.43 5.48
N VAL A 232 -14.11 8.49 5.71
CA VAL A 232 -14.46 9.51 4.73
C VAL A 232 -13.88 10.83 5.21
N SER A 233 -13.08 11.48 4.37
CA SER A 233 -12.55 12.81 4.68
C SER A 233 -13.08 13.82 3.68
N LEU A 234 -13.62 14.92 4.18
CA LEU A 234 -14.16 16.03 3.40
C LEU A 234 -13.26 17.25 3.62
N VAL A 235 -12.71 17.80 2.54
CA VAL A 235 -11.81 18.96 2.56
C VAL A 235 -12.43 20.07 1.73
N ASP A 236 -12.60 21.24 2.34
CA ASP A 236 -13.03 22.46 1.67
C ASP A 236 -11.83 23.39 1.50
N LYS A 237 -11.26 23.39 0.29
CA LYS A 237 -10.17 24.26 -0.16
C LYS A 237 -10.63 25.68 -0.51
N SER A 238 -11.89 26.08 -0.23
CA SER A 238 -12.30 27.49 -0.35
C SER A 238 -11.61 28.37 0.68
N VAL A 239 -11.34 27.81 1.84
CA VAL A 239 -10.60 28.43 2.93
C VAL A 239 -9.14 28.12 2.69
N PRO A 240 -8.28 29.14 2.45
CA PRO A 240 -6.85 28.93 2.46
C PRO A 240 -6.51 28.27 3.80
N GLU A 241 -5.86 27.11 3.75
CA GLU A 241 -5.26 26.53 4.94
C GLU A 241 -4.47 27.67 5.60
N PRO A 242 -4.70 27.97 6.90
CA PRO A 242 -3.88 28.94 7.58
C PRO A 242 -2.45 28.49 7.30
N ALA A 243 -1.63 29.38 6.72
CA ALA A 243 -0.27 29.02 6.37
C ALA A 243 0.30 28.36 7.61
N ASP A 244 0.55 27.05 7.53
CA ASP A 244 1.33 26.38 8.56
C ASP A 244 2.54 27.28 8.71
N GLU A 245 2.75 27.80 9.92
CA GLU A 245 4.04 28.40 10.24
C GLU A 245 5.02 27.30 9.89
N VAL A 246 5.64 27.39 8.69
CA VAL A 246 6.71 26.52 8.26
C VAL A 246 7.57 26.45 9.50
N PRO A 247 7.65 25.29 10.19
CA PRO A 247 8.29 25.22 11.48
C PRO A 247 9.62 25.85 11.24
N THR A 248 9.85 27.05 11.81
CA THR A 248 11.04 27.83 11.49
C THR A 248 12.14 26.84 11.75
N PRO A 249 12.88 26.37 10.71
CA PRO A 249 13.78 25.26 10.90
C PRO A 249 14.70 25.74 12.00
N GLY A 250 14.52 25.20 13.22
CA GLY A 250 15.29 25.66 14.35
C GLY A 250 16.73 25.50 13.92
N ASP A 251 17.57 26.51 14.20
CA ASP A 251 19.00 26.43 13.92
C ASP A 251 19.43 25.03 14.34
N GLY A 252 19.65 24.17 13.33
CA GLY A 252 19.85 22.76 13.60
C GLY A 252 20.98 22.69 14.62
N ILE A 253 20.85 21.85 15.64
CA ILE A 253 21.91 21.70 16.65
C ILE A 253 23.25 21.27 16.02
N LEU A 254 23.24 20.92 14.72
CA LEU A 254 24.38 20.54 13.91
C LEU A 254 24.55 21.53 12.76
N GLU A 255 25.77 22.06 12.64
CA GLU A 255 26.23 22.79 11.46
C GLU A 255 25.97 21.94 10.20
N ARG A 256 25.59 22.60 9.10
CA ARG A 256 25.26 21.95 7.83
C ARG A 256 26.53 21.39 7.18
N ASP A 257 27.02 20.27 7.69
CA ASP A 257 28.15 19.54 7.16
C ASP A 257 27.69 18.67 5.96
N PRO A 258 28.31 18.78 4.78
CA PRO A 258 27.95 17.99 3.59
C PRO A 258 28.31 16.50 3.71
N PHE A 259 28.93 16.08 4.81
CA PHE A 259 29.35 14.70 5.05
C PHE A 259 28.59 14.13 6.25
N PHE A 260 27.61 13.26 5.97
CA PHE A 260 27.01 12.42 7.00
C PHE A 260 27.98 11.29 7.35
N CYS A 261 28.79 11.51 8.38
CA CYS A 261 29.51 10.43 9.05
C CYS A 261 28.60 9.89 10.17
N PRO A 262 28.02 8.68 10.04
CA PRO A 262 27.28 8.09 11.14
C PRO A 262 28.20 8.03 12.38
N PRO A 263 27.70 8.34 13.59
CA PRO A 263 28.49 8.24 14.80
C PRO A 263 29.11 6.84 14.86
N THR A 264 30.43 6.76 14.82
CA THR A 264 31.16 5.48 14.86
C THR A 264 31.08 4.84 16.24
N GLU A 265 30.62 5.60 17.24
CA GLU A 265 30.39 5.13 18.59
C GLU A 265 28.89 5.06 18.87
N ALA A 266 28.31 3.89 18.60
CA ALA A 266 27.16 3.47 19.40
C ALA A 266 27.69 3.32 20.83
N MET A 267 27.13 4.06 21.80
CA MET A 267 27.44 3.81 23.22
C MET A 267 27.31 2.32 23.47
N ALA A 268 28.40 1.68 23.89
CA ALA A 268 28.40 0.26 24.21
C ALA A 268 27.32 0.02 25.25
N ARG A 269 26.20 -0.59 24.84
CA ARG A 269 25.18 -1.02 25.80
C ARG A 269 25.84 -2.05 26.69
N GLU A 270 25.86 -1.81 28.00
CA GLU A 270 26.40 -2.76 28.96
C GLU A 270 25.43 -3.94 29.09
N PHE A 271 25.59 -4.95 28.23
CA PHE A 271 24.78 -6.18 28.25
C PHE A 271 25.14 -7.13 29.41
N LEU A 272 26.13 -6.75 30.23
CA LEU A 272 26.70 -7.60 31.27
C LEU A 272 25.68 -7.86 32.39
N THR A 273 24.88 -6.86 32.74
CA THR A 273 23.79 -6.97 33.72
C THR A 273 22.67 -7.87 33.22
N ASP A 274 22.19 -7.66 31.99
CA ASP A 274 21.14 -8.48 31.38
C ASP A 274 21.56 -9.94 31.23
N ALA A 275 22.83 -10.19 30.85
CA ALA A 275 23.41 -11.54 30.77
C ALA A 275 23.54 -12.22 32.14
N LEU A 276 23.96 -11.48 33.18
CA LEU A 276 24.02 -11.98 34.55
C LEU A 276 22.64 -12.38 35.07
N VAL A 277 21.62 -11.57 34.81
CA VAL A 277 20.24 -11.84 35.22
C VAL A 277 19.68 -13.06 34.49
N THR A 278 19.91 -13.17 33.17
CA THR A 278 19.44 -14.34 32.40
C THR A 278 20.16 -15.64 32.78
N LEU A 279 21.40 -15.59 33.27
CA LEU A 279 22.15 -16.79 33.67
C LEU A 279 21.91 -17.19 35.14
N LEU A 280 21.94 -16.23 36.08
CA LEU A 280 21.88 -16.52 37.51
C LEU A 280 20.49 -16.93 37.97
N VAL A 281 19.43 -16.31 37.44
CA VAL A 281 18.06 -16.56 37.88
C VAL A 281 17.65 -18.03 37.63
N PRO A 282 17.83 -18.60 36.42
CA PRO A 282 17.50 -20.01 36.18
C PRO A 282 18.36 -20.97 37.00
N LEU A 283 19.64 -20.62 37.23
CA LEU A 283 20.57 -21.46 37.99
C LEU A 283 20.21 -21.52 39.48
N LEU A 284 19.83 -20.37 40.07
CA LEU A 284 19.31 -20.31 41.43
C LEU A 284 18.01 -21.10 41.57
N VAL A 285 17.07 -20.96 40.63
CA VAL A 285 15.81 -21.71 40.64
C VAL A 285 16.07 -23.22 40.55
N ALA A 286 16.95 -23.64 39.64
CA ALA A 286 17.34 -25.04 39.50
C ALA A 286 17.96 -25.58 40.81
N LEU A 287 18.88 -24.83 41.42
CA LEU A 287 19.52 -25.22 42.67
C LEU A 287 18.49 -25.35 43.81
N LEU A 288 17.56 -24.42 43.93
CA LEU A 288 16.48 -24.45 44.93
C LEU A 288 15.57 -25.68 44.74
N LEU A 289 15.21 -25.99 43.49
CA LEU A 289 14.43 -27.19 43.16
C LEU A 289 15.20 -28.48 43.48
N THR A 290 16.50 -28.53 43.21
CA THR A 290 17.32 -29.72 43.55
C THR A 290 17.44 -29.92 45.06
N LEU A 291 17.61 -28.85 45.84
CA LEU A 291 17.64 -28.93 47.30
C LEU A 291 16.28 -29.36 47.87
N LEU A 292 15.19 -28.83 47.32
CA LEU A 292 13.84 -29.24 47.71
C LEU A 292 13.61 -30.73 47.42
N LEU A 293 13.99 -31.21 46.23
CA LEU A 293 13.89 -32.61 45.86
C LEU A 293 14.78 -33.49 46.74
N ALA A 294 16.01 -33.07 47.03
CA ALA A 294 16.91 -33.79 47.93
C ALA A 294 16.32 -33.87 49.34
N TYR A 295 15.76 -32.78 49.86
CA TYR A 295 15.07 -32.78 51.15
C TYR A 295 13.88 -33.74 51.17
N ILE A 296 13.04 -33.73 50.13
CA ILE A 296 11.89 -34.64 50.02
C ILE A 296 12.35 -36.11 49.93
N MET A 297 13.37 -36.40 49.12
CA MET A 297 13.84 -37.75 48.85
C MET A 297 14.71 -38.36 49.96
N CYS A 298 15.53 -37.54 50.63
CA CYS A 298 16.47 -37.99 51.66
C CYS A 298 15.94 -37.76 53.08
N CYS A 299 15.35 -36.60 53.36
CA CYS A 299 14.91 -36.23 54.71
C CYS A 299 13.45 -36.59 54.99
N ARG A 300 12.63 -36.74 53.95
CA ARG A 300 11.18 -37.03 54.06
C ARG A 300 10.79 -38.41 53.54
N ARG A 301 11.77 -39.32 53.41
CA ARG A 301 11.56 -40.69 52.96
C ARG A 301 10.80 -41.48 54.02
N GLU A 302 9.46 -41.45 53.96
CA GLU A 302 8.60 -42.28 54.80
C GLU A 302 8.93 -43.76 54.60
N GLY A 303 9.58 -44.37 55.60
CA GLY A 303 9.97 -45.77 55.58
C GLY A 303 11.34 -46.11 56.17
N GLN A 304 12.12 -45.14 56.67
CA GLN A 304 13.31 -45.46 57.49
C GLN A 304 12.92 -46.09 58.83
N LEU A 305 12.05 -45.42 59.61
CA LEU A 305 11.53 -45.95 60.88
C LEU A 305 10.92 -47.36 60.78
N LYS A 306 10.19 -47.67 59.68
CA LYS A 306 9.61 -48.99 59.45
C LYS A 306 10.64 -50.10 59.15
N ARG A 307 11.83 -49.76 58.65
CA ARG A 307 12.93 -50.71 58.41
C ARG A 307 13.81 -50.87 59.65
N ASP A 308 14.09 -49.79 60.37
CA ASP A 308 14.90 -49.83 61.60
C ASP A 308 14.20 -50.68 62.68
N LEU A 309 12.86 -50.63 62.75
CA LEU A 309 12.03 -51.54 63.58
C LEU A 309 12.09 -53.02 63.17
N ALA A 310 12.45 -53.34 61.92
CA ALA A 310 12.55 -54.70 61.40
C ALA A 310 13.99 -55.26 61.44
N THR A 311 14.97 -54.44 61.84
CA THR A 311 16.40 -54.82 61.92
C THR A 311 17.03 -54.62 63.30
N SER A 312 16.30 -54.13 64.29
CA SER A 312 16.68 -54.31 65.70
C SER A 312 16.32 -55.74 66.13
N GLU A 313 17.33 -56.52 66.53
CA GLU A 313 17.31 -57.90 67.06
C GLU A 313 15.97 -58.45 67.57
#